data_AF-A0A1Q3WSY9-F1
#
_entry.id   AF-A0A1Q3WSY9-F1
#
_cell.length_a   1.000
_cell.length_b   1.000
_cell.length_c   1.000
_cell.angle_alpha   90.00
_cell.angle_beta   90.00
_cell.angle_gamma   90.00
#
_symmetry.space_group_name_H-M   'P 1'
#
loop_
_entity.id
_entity.type
_entity.pdbx_description
1 polymer ?
#
loop_
_entity_poly.entity_id
_entity_poly.type
_entity_poly.pdbx_seq_one_letter_code
_entity_poly.pdbx_strand_id
1 'polypeptide(L)'
;MKKLAFIIAFIFSLTAAHGQIVLEHIFNPEYNKMTLIKLDAAGYKYVGNTYFPPALDIYNTDYSLYRSIQIPQYPNLICSGQVDYVSDHLFNSDDLIEYAVWYFTNNNSEVLKVINENGVELLSVPGDLHQVYWDGNGHYKMVVQAQWEAIFSLCAAPGSVPCVDDCPTMDY
;
A
#
# COMPACT_ATOMS: atom_id res chain seq x y z
N MET A 1 -19.72 -53.19 -9.44
CA MET A 1 -18.71 -52.60 -8.53
C MET A 1 -17.93 -51.45 -9.15
N LYS A 2 -17.36 -51.58 -10.37
CA LYS A 2 -16.57 -50.50 -11.01
C LYS A 2 -17.33 -49.16 -11.19
N LYS A 3 -18.61 -49.22 -11.60
CA LYS A 3 -19.46 -48.01 -11.77
C LYS A 3 -19.75 -47.27 -10.45
N LEU A 4 -19.83 -47.99 -9.33
CA LEU A 4 -20.08 -47.40 -8.02
C LEU A 4 -18.84 -46.64 -7.52
N ALA A 5 -17.65 -47.18 -7.76
CA ALA A 5 -16.38 -46.52 -7.42
C ALA A 5 -16.20 -45.18 -8.15
N PHE A 6 -16.59 -45.11 -9.43
CA PHE A 6 -16.53 -43.86 -10.20
C PHE A 6 -17.50 -42.79 -9.67
N ILE A 7 -18.72 -43.16 -9.27
CA ILE A 7 -19.69 -42.22 -8.72
C ILE A 7 -19.21 -41.66 -7.37
N ILE A 8 -18.65 -42.51 -6.51
CA ILE A 8 -18.09 -42.09 -5.22
C ILE A 8 -16.91 -41.15 -5.44
N ALA A 9 -15.98 -41.47 -6.34
CA ALA A 9 -14.85 -40.60 -6.67
C ALA A 9 -15.29 -39.23 -7.23
N PHE A 10 -16.34 -39.21 -8.05
CA PHE A 10 -16.91 -37.95 -8.59
C PHE A 10 -17.54 -37.09 -7.49
N ILE A 11 -18.27 -37.68 -6.53
CA ILE A 11 -18.89 -36.95 -5.43
C ILE A 11 -17.82 -36.34 -4.49
N PHE A 12 -16.73 -37.07 -4.21
CA PHE A 12 -15.61 -36.53 -3.41
C PHE A 12 -14.87 -35.38 -4.12
N SER A 13 -14.84 -35.36 -5.46
CA SER A 13 -14.24 -34.24 -6.20
C SER A 13 -15.07 -32.95 -6.13
N LEU A 14 -16.39 -33.06 -5.94
CA LEU A 14 -17.28 -31.90 -5.81
C LEU A 14 -17.15 -31.20 -4.46
N THR A 15 -16.79 -31.92 -3.39
CA THR A 15 -16.60 -31.34 -2.05
C THR A 15 -15.27 -30.62 -1.85
N ALA A 16 -14.32 -30.80 -2.78
CA ALA A 16 -13.01 -30.12 -2.74
C ALA A 16 -13.01 -28.78 -3.48
N ALA A 17 -14.11 -28.40 -4.15
CA ALA A 17 -14.23 -27.15 -4.87
C ALA A 17 -14.66 -26.01 -3.94
N HIS A 18 -13.72 -25.45 -3.17
CA HIS A 18 -13.92 -24.21 -2.42
C HIS A 18 -13.78 -23.00 -3.37
N GLY A 19 -14.83 -22.74 -4.16
CA GLY A 19 -14.89 -21.58 -5.08
C GLY A 19 -15.68 -20.39 -4.55
N GLN A 20 -16.10 -20.40 -3.28
CA GLN A 20 -16.89 -19.33 -2.68
C GLN A 20 -15.98 -18.38 -1.91
N ILE A 21 -16.24 -17.07 -2.03
CA ILE A 21 -15.61 -16.07 -1.18
C ILE A 21 -16.00 -16.35 0.28
N VAL A 22 -15.02 -16.46 1.15
CA VAL A 22 -15.21 -16.66 2.59
C VAL A 22 -14.75 -15.39 3.31
N LEU A 23 -15.52 -14.96 4.30
CA LEU A 23 -15.08 -13.92 5.22
C LEU A 23 -13.99 -14.48 6.13
N GLU A 24 -12.74 -14.05 5.93
CA GLU A 24 -11.62 -14.49 6.75
C GLU A 24 -11.44 -13.63 8.01
N HIS A 25 -11.58 -12.31 7.88
CA HIS A 25 -11.35 -11.37 8.99
C HIS A 25 -12.14 -10.06 8.82
N ILE A 26 -12.45 -9.41 9.94
CA ILE A 26 -13.01 -8.04 9.99
C ILE A 26 -12.06 -7.19 10.84
N PHE A 27 -11.40 -6.22 10.22
CA PHE A 27 -10.56 -5.23 10.91
C PHE A 27 -11.42 -4.16 11.61
N ASN A 28 -10.80 -3.37 12.50
CA ASN A 28 -11.47 -2.28 13.22
C ASN A 28 -12.19 -1.33 12.24
N PRO A 29 -13.48 -0.97 12.48
CA PRO A 29 -14.22 -0.05 11.62
C PRO A 29 -13.66 1.38 11.57
N GLU A 30 -12.70 1.74 12.43
CA GLU A 30 -11.99 3.02 12.38
C GLU A 30 -11.04 3.14 11.18
N TYR A 31 -10.68 2.02 10.54
CA TYR A 31 -9.91 2.03 9.30
C TYR A 31 -10.78 2.47 8.12
N ASN A 32 -10.29 3.45 7.38
CA ASN A 32 -10.93 3.97 6.18
C ASN A 32 -10.71 3.09 4.94
N LYS A 33 -9.58 2.39 4.91
CA LYS A 33 -9.09 1.56 3.82
C LYS A 33 -8.22 0.46 4.42
N MET A 34 -8.31 -0.72 3.83
CA MET A 34 -7.40 -1.83 4.11
C MET A 34 -6.86 -2.34 2.77
N THR A 35 -5.54 -2.47 2.66
CA THR A 35 -4.88 -2.90 1.42
C THR A 35 -3.86 -3.99 1.74
N LEU A 36 -3.76 -5.01 0.87
CA LEU A 36 -2.66 -5.96 0.90
C LEU A 36 -1.51 -5.40 0.06
N ILE A 37 -0.32 -5.26 0.65
CA ILE A 37 0.90 -4.82 -0.02
C ILE A 37 2.01 -5.86 0.16
N LYS A 38 3.09 -5.75 -0.63
CA LYS A 38 4.33 -6.50 -0.42
C LYS A 38 5.43 -5.50 -0.08
N LEU A 39 6.05 -5.68 1.09
CA LEU A 39 7.29 -5.02 1.48
C LEU A 39 8.46 -5.92 1.06
N ASP A 40 9.59 -5.34 0.69
CA ASP A 40 10.74 -6.10 0.17
C ASP A 40 11.39 -6.96 1.26
N ALA A 41 11.65 -6.37 2.43
CA ALA A 41 12.25 -7.07 3.56
C ALA A 41 11.23 -7.89 4.37
N ALA A 42 9.97 -7.43 4.45
CA ALA A 42 8.97 -8.04 5.33
C ALA A 42 7.91 -8.90 4.60
N GLY A 43 7.92 -8.95 3.27
CA GLY A 43 6.94 -9.69 2.46
C GLY A 43 5.54 -9.10 2.54
N TYR A 44 4.51 -9.94 2.35
CA TYR A 44 3.13 -9.49 2.32
C TYR A 44 2.64 -8.97 3.69
N LYS A 45 1.87 -7.87 3.67
CA LYS A 45 1.28 -7.20 4.83
C LYS A 45 -0.07 -6.59 4.48
N TYR A 46 -0.98 -6.57 5.46
CA TYR A 46 -2.17 -5.72 5.39
C TYR A 46 -1.86 -4.35 5.99
N VAL A 47 -2.38 -3.30 5.37
CA VAL A 47 -2.15 -1.93 5.80
C VAL A 47 -3.45 -1.16 5.83
N GLY A 48 -3.71 -0.50 6.94
CA GLY A 48 -4.79 0.46 7.09
C GLY A 48 -4.38 1.69 7.86
N ASN A 49 -5.14 2.76 7.68
CA ASN A 49 -4.91 4.00 8.41
C ASN A 49 -6.16 4.47 9.15
N THR A 50 -5.96 5.09 10.31
CA THR A 50 -7.00 5.72 11.12
C THR A 50 -7.04 7.23 10.86
N TYR A 51 -8.17 7.88 11.12
CA TYR A 51 -8.31 9.34 10.99
C TYR A 51 -7.92 10.11 12.26
N PHE A 52 -8.25 9.58 13.44
CA PHE A 52 -8.09 10.31 14.70
C PHE A 52 -7.82 9.38 15.91
N PRO A 53 -6.59 9.34 16.44
CA PRO A 53 -5.37 9.96 15.90
C PRO A 53 -4.96 9.30 14.58
N PRO A 54 -4.30 10.03 13.66
CA PRO A 54 -3.87 9.45 12.40
C PRO A 54 -2.69 8.51 12.63
N ALA A 55 -2.90 7.23 12.33
CA ALA A 55 -1.90 6.19 12.44
C ALA A 55 -1.95 5.29 11.21
N LEU A 56 -0.80 4.71 10.88
CA LEU A 56 -0.63 3.67 9.88
C LEU A 56 -0.37 2.36 10.61
N ASP A 57 -1.35 1.46 10.57
CA ASP A 57 -1.24 0.13 11.18
C ASP A 57 -0.96 -0.91 10.09
N ILE A 58 0.05 -1.71 10.34
CA ILE A 58 0.54 -2.74 9.45
C ILE A 58 0.41 -4.07 10.16
N TYR A 59 -0.23 -5.03 9.51
CA TYR A 59 -0.51 -6.36 10.03
C TYR A 59 0.17 -7.43 9.18
N ASN A 60 0.60 -8.49 9.83
CA ASN A 60 0.99 -9.73 9.17
C ASN A 60 -0.20 -10.39 8.48
N THR A 61 0.07 -11.36 7.60
CA THR A 61 -0.98 -12.12 6.91
C THR A 61 -1.79 -13.03 7.82
N ASP A 62 -1.33 -13.26 9.06
CA ASP A 62 -2.08 -13.92 10.13
C ASP A 62 -2.89 -12.94 11.00
N TYR A 63 -3.00 -11.68 10.54
CA TYR A 63 -3.72 -10.57 11.18
C TYR A 63 -3.13 -10.10 12.51
N SER A 64 -1.94 -10.58 12.90
CA SER A 64 -1.21 -10.00 14.05
C SER A 64 -0.63 -8.64 13.70
N LEU A 65 -0.63 -7.70 14.66
CA LEU A 65 -0.04 -6.37 14.46
C LEU A 65 1.48 -6.49 14.27
N TYR A 66 1.99 -5.97 13.15
CA TYR A 66 3.41 -5.92 12.82
C TYR A 66 4.04 -4.60 13.26
N ARG A 67 3.41 -3.48 12.89
CA ARG A 67 3.83 -2.10 13.21
C ARG A 67 2.62 -1.19 13.35
N SER A 68 2.75 -0.18 14.20
CA SER A 68 1.84 0.96 14.28
C SER A 68 2.68 2.23 14.25
N ILE A 69 2.50 3.05 13.23
CA ILE A 69 3.29 4.24 12.96
C ILE A 69 2.38 5.45 13.12
N GLN A 70 2.73 6.35 14.04
CA GLN A 70 2.00 7.61 14.19
C GLN A 70 2.30 8.51 12.99
N ILE A 71 1.25 8.96 12.30
CA ILE A 71 1.41 9.87 11.16
C ILE A 71 1.55 11.28 11.73
N PRO A 72 2.63 12.02 11.41
CA PRO A 72 2.80 13.38 11.88
C PRO A 72 1.62 14.27 11.49
N GLN A 73 1.13 15.05 12.44
CA GLN A 73 0.12 16.06 12.13
C GLN A 73 0.75 17.17 11.29
N TYR A 74 0.03 17.59 10.26
CA TYR A 74 0.44 18.73 9.45
C TYR A 74 -0.26 20.01 9.94
N PRO A 75 0.43 21.17 9.98
CA PRO A 75 -0.20 22.41 10.42
C PRO A 75 -1.41 22.79 9.56
N ASN A 76 -2.44 23.37 10.17
CA ASN A 76 -3.63 23.91 9.50
C ASN A 76 -4.42 22.89 8.66
N LEU A 77 -4.44 21.64 9.11
CA LEU A 77 -5.10 20.54 8.43
C LEU A 77 -6.64 20.67 8.43
N ILE A 78 -7.27 20.47 7.27
CA ILE A 78 -8.75 20.34 7.17
C ILE A 78 -9.18 18.88 7.40
N CYS A 79 -8.48 17.92 6.79
CA CYS A 79 -8.77 16.49 6.90
C CYS A 79 -7.50 15.69 7.15
N SER A 80 -7.58 14.60 7.93
CA SER A 80 -6.37 13.84 8.26
C SER A 80 -5.71 13.27 7.02
N GLY A 81 -4.38 13.27 7.01
CA GLY A 81 -3.65 12.77 5.86
C GLY A 81 -3.94 11.30 5.61
N GLN A 82 -4.22 10.97 4.35
CA GLN A 82 -4.46 9.59 3.94
C GLN A 82 -3.15 9.00 3.44
N VAL A 83 -2.83 7.80 3.94
CA VAL A 83 -1.69 7.04 3.44
C VAL A 83 -2.13 6.27 2.21
N ASP A 84 -1.47 6.54 1.10
CA ASP A 84 -1.87 6.00 -0.20
C ASP A 84 -0.83 5.05 -0.79
N TYR A 85 0.41 5.10 -0.32
CA TYR A 85 1.47 4.17 -0.70
C TYR A 85 2.38 3.86 0.48
N VAL A 86 2.84 2.62 0.61
CA VAL A 86 3.76 2.17 1.65
C VAL A 86 4.81 1.26 1.03
N SER A 87 6.07 1.48 1.37
CA SER A 87 7.25 0.71 0.93
C SER A 87 8.25 0.56 2.08
N ASP A 88 9.31 -0.19 1.86
CA ASP A 88 10.52 -0.19 2.71
C ASP A 88 11.78 0.14 1.90
N HIS A 89 11.79 -0.08 0.58
CA HIS A 89 12.98 0.15 -0.25
C HIS A 89 12.69 0.91 -1.55
N LEU A 90 11.65 1.75 -1.62
CA LEU A 90 11.31 2.44 -2.88
C LEU A 90 11.87 3.86 -2.92
N PHE A 91 11.65 4.64 -1.86
CA PHE A 91 11.99 6.06 -1.84
C PHE A 91 13.39 6.32 -1.28
N ASN A 92 13.92 5.40 -0.47
CA ASN A 92 15.30 5.38 0.01
C ASN A 92 15.89 3.95 -0.09
N SER A 93 17.05 3.73 0.53
CA SER A 93 17.78 2.46 0.53
C SER A 93 18.02 1.85 1.92
N ASP A 94 17.33 2.32 2.96
CA ASP A 94 17.39 1.73 4.30
C ASP A 94 16.21 0.77 4.52
N ASP A 95 16.25 -0.02 5.59
CA ASP A 95 15.21 -1.02 5.89
C ASP A 95 13.96 -0.41 6.57
N LEU A 96 13.85 0.92 6.63
CA LEU A 96 12.74 1.58 7.34
C LEU A 96 11.49 1.60 6.47
N ILE A 97 10.34 1.42 7.11
CA ILE A 97 9.07 1.62 6.40
C ILE A 97 8.93 3.08 6.01
N GLU A 98 8.50 3.30 4.78
CA GLU A 98 8.24 4.59 4.16
C GLU A 98 6.80 4.64 3.69
N TYR A 99 6.20 5.82 3.74
CA TYR A 99 4.82 6.00 3.31
C TYR A 99 4.62 7.36 2.66
N ALA A 100 3.78 7.37 1.63
CA ALA A 100 3.28 8.57 1.00
C ALA A 100 1.96 8.97 1.65
N VAL A 101 1.91 10.18 2.19
CA VAL A 101 0.74 10.78 2.83
C VAL A 101 0.48 12.15 2.23
N TRP A 102 -0.76 12.41 1.84
CA TRP A 102 -1.17 13.74 1.40
C TRP A 102 -1.93 14.48 2.50
N TYR A 103 -1.87 15.81 2.46
CA TYR A 103 -2.55 16.69 3.39
C TYR A 103 -3.31 17.77 2.63
N PHE A 104 -4.56 18.03 3.03
CA PHE A 104 -5.28 19.23 2.63
C PHE A 104 -5.25 20.26 3.74
N THR A 105 -4.78 21.46 3.38
CA THR A 105 -4.68 22.59 4.30
C THR A 105 -5.87 23.53 4.18
N ASN A 106 -6.09 24.33 5.21
CA ASN A 106 -7.13 25.37 5.26
C ASN A 106 -7.08 26.40 4.12
N ASN A 107 -5.94 26.51 3.44
CA ASN A 107 -5.74 27.39 2.29
C ASN A 107 -6.02 26.70 0.95
N ASN A 108 -6.66 25.53 0.96
CA ASN A 108 -6.89 24.65 -0.20
C ASN A 108 -5.58 24.19 -0.90
N SER A 109 -4.45 24.21 -0.20
CA SER A 109 -3.21 23.64 -0.73
C SER A 109 -3.14 22.15 -0.42
N GLU A 110 -2.79 21.38 -1.45
CA GLU A 110 -2.52 19.95 -1.42
C GLU A 110 -1.00 19.75 -1.29
N VAL A 111 -0.58 18.95 -0.31
CA VAL A 111 0.84 18.62 -0.13
C VAL A 111 0.98 17.12 0.04
N LEU A 112 1.79 16.50 -0.82
CA LEU A 112 2.21 15.12 -0.67
C LEU A 112 3.56 15.11 0.04
N LYS A 113 3.65 14.28 1.08
CA LYS A 113 4.91 13.97 1.74
C LYS A 113 5.22 12.49 1.62
N VAL A 114 6.51 12.20 1.48
CA VAL A 114 7.05 10.87 1.74
C VAL A 114 7.81 10.95 3.05
N ILE A 115 7.44 10.08 3.99
CA ILE A 115 7.95 10.09 5.37
C ILE A 115 8.31 8.66 5.73
N ASN A 116 9.41 8.45 6.47
CA ASN A 116 9.72 7.14 7.03
C ASN A 116 9.09 6.92 8.42
N GLU A 117 9.15 5.70 8.95
CA GLU A 117 8.51 5.33 10.22
C GLU A 117 9.09 6.07 11.43
N ASN A 118 10.28 6.64 11.30
CA ASN A 118 10.91 7.50 12.32
C ASN A 118 10.47 8.97 12.22
N GLY A 119 9.60 9.32 11.27
CA GLY A 119 9.12 10.68 11.05
C GLY A 119 10.07 11.58 10.25
N VAL A 120 11.09 11.00 9.59
CA VAL A 120 11.98 11.75 8.71
C VAL A 120 11.28 11.98 7.37
N GLU A 121 11.18 13.25 6.98
CA GLU A 121 10.66 13.64 5.66
C GLU A 121 11.70 13.38 4.58
N LEU A 122 11.34 12.57 3.58
CA LEU A 122 12.15 12.24 2.41
C LEU A 122 11.78 13.12 1.21
N LEU A 123 10.52 13.53 1.11
CA LEU A 123 9.99 14.38 0.04
C LEU A 123 8.82 15.23 0.55
N SER A 124 8.69 16.45 0.01
CA SER A 124 7.51 17.31 0.17
C SER A 124 7.28 18.08 -1.13
N VAL A 125 6.14 17.86 -1.77
CA VAL A 125 5.79 18.46 -3.07
C VAL A 125 4.30 18.84 -3.12
N PRO A 126 3.91 19.81 -3.96
CA PRO A 126 2.50 20.10 -4.19
C PRO A 126 1.77 18.91 -4.82
N GLY A 127 0.56 18.63 -4.31
CA GLY A 127 -0.37 17.64 -4.83
C GLY A 127 -0.78 16.56 -3.83
N ASP A 128 -1.68 15.68 -4.25
CA ASP A 128 -2.27 14.63 -3.40
C ASP A 128 -2.35 13.29 -4.14
N LEU A 129 -2.71 13.32 -5.42
CA LEU A 129 -2.70 12.16 -6.29
C LEU A 129 -1.28 11.81 -6.68
N HIS A 130 -0.93 10.54 -6.54
CA HIS A 130 0.36 10.06 -7.01
C HIS A 130 0.28 8.65 -7.58
N GLN A 131 1.21 8.37 -8.48
CA GLN A 131 1.40 7.06 -9.08
C GLN A 131 2.90 6.78 -9.23
N VAL A 132 3.30 5.55 -8.91
CA VAL A 132 4.66 5.06 -9.08
C VAL A 132 4.73 4.22 -10.35
N TYR A 133 5.69 4.50 -11.21
CA TYR A 133 5.91 3.84 -12.49
C TYR A 133 7.34 3.28 -12.58
N TRP A 134 7.47 2.14 -13.25
CA TRP A 134 8.76 1.64 -13.72
C TRP A 134 9.11 2.29 -15.06
N ASP A 135 10.36 2.74 -15.23
CA ASP A 135 10.80 3.48 -16.41
C ASP A 135 11.37 2.60 -17.54
N GLY A 136 11.36 1.28 -17.37
CA GLY A 136 11.94 0.33 -18.34
C GLY A 136 13.44 0.07 -18.16
N ASN A 137 14.15 0.90 -17.38
CA ASN A 137 15.60 0.84 -17.21
C ASN A 137 16.03 0.44 -15.79
N GLY A 138 15.11 -0.16 -15.03
CA GLY A 138 15.37 -0.55 -13.64
C GLY A 138 15.22 0.59 -12.63
N HIS A 139 14.67 1.74 -13.01
CA HIS A 139 14.34 2.80 -12.06
C HIS A 139 12.84 2.98 -11.91
N TYR A 140 12.47 3.59 -10.80
CA TYR A 140 11.10 4.00 -10.53
C TYR A 140 10.98 5.52 -10.54
N LYS A 141 9.82 5.99 -10.98
CA LYS A 141 9.42 7.40 -10.97
C LYS A 141 8.10 7.53 -10.25
N MET A 142 7.94 8.56 -9.44
CA MET A 142 6.66 8.94 -8.89
C MET A 142 6.17 10.20 -9.60
N VAL A 143 4.97 10.15 -10.16
CA VAL A 143 4.27 11.34 -10.64
C VAL A 143 3.30 11.76 -9.56
N VAL A 144 3.30 13.05 -9.21
CA VAL A 144 2.37 13.66 -8.26
C VAL A 144 1.59 14.75 -8.98
N GLN A 145 0.28 14.79 -8.78
CA GLN A 145 -0.61 15.81 -9.36
C GLN A 145 -1.25 16.63 -8.24
N ALA A 146 -1.21 17.95 -8.40
CA ALA A 146 -2.07 18.87 -7.64
C ALA A 146 -3.35 19.11 -8.43
N GLN A 147 -4.47 18.61 -7.93
CA GLN A 147 -5.75 18.60 -8.65
C GLN A 147 -6.24 20.00 -8.98
N TRP A 148 -6.07 20.95 -8.05
CA TRP A 148 -6.58 22.31 -8.21
C TRP A 148 -5.64 23.25 -8.97
N GLU A 149 -4.36 22.89 -9.07
CA GLU A 149 -3.33 23.77 -9.64
C GLU A 149 -2.84 23.31 -11.02
N ALA A 150 -3.28 22.14 -11.49
CA ALA A 150 -2.81 21.49 -12.72
C ALA A 150 -1.27 21.36 -12.76
N ILE A 151 -0.64 21.22 -11.59
CA ILE A 151 0.79 21.02 -11.43
C ILE A 151 1.07 19.52 -11.40
N PHE A 152 2.11 19.11 -12.13
CA PHE A 152 2.65 17.76 -12.09
C PHE A 152 4.09 17.81 -11.60
N SER A 153 4.38 17.07 -10.53
CA SER A 153 5.74 16.84 -10.05
C SER A 153 6.20 15.46 -10.49
N LEU A 154 7.41 15.38 -11.07
CA LEU A 154 8.05 14.11 -11.41
C LEU A 154 9.23 13.90 -10.46
N CYS A 155 9.16 12.85 -9.66
CA CYS A 155 10.15 12.51 -8.65
C CYS A 155 10.85 11.21 -9.03
N ALA A 156 12.17 11.14 -8.82
CA ALA A 156 12.87 9.87 -8.87
C ALA A 156 12.59 9.08 -7.58
N ALA A 157 12.33 7.78 -7.70
CA ALA A 157 12.29 6.84 -6.59
C ALA A 157 13.52 5.93 -6.75
N PRO A 158 14.59 6.14 -5.97
CA PRO A 158 15.90 5.55 -6.21
C PRO A 158 15.97 4.05 -5.90
N GLY A 159 14.97 3.52 -5.19
CA GLY A 159 14.91 2.14 -4.78
C GLY A 159 14.15 1.24 -5.76
N SER A 160 13.57 0.17 -5.23
CA SER A 160 12.86 -0.88 -5.97
C SER A 160 11.50 -1.18 -5.36
N VAL A 161 10.57 -1.64 -6.21
CA VAL A 161 9.34 -2.29 -5.74
C VAL A 161 9.59 -3.80 -5.71
N PRO A 162 9.23 -4.51 -4.63
CA PRO A 162 9.40 -5.95 -4.58
C PRO A 162 8.62 -6.61 -5.72
N CYS A 163 9.29 -7.53 -6.44
CA CYS A 163 8.63 -8.34 -7.46
C CYS A 163 7.44 -9.09 -6.82
N VAL A 164 6.23 -8.82 -7.29
CA VAL A 164 5.09 -9.71 -7.03
C VAL A 164 5.34 -10.96 -7.89
N ASP A 165 5.10 -12.14 -7.33
CA ASP A 165 5.57 -13.43 -7.85
C ASP A 165 5.35 -13.54 -9.37
N ASP A 166 6.45 -13.75 -10.12
CA ASP A 166 6.64 -13.52 -11.56
C ASP A 166 6.64 -12.03 -12.00
N CYS A 167 7.76 -11.33 -11.75
CA CYS A 167 8.11 -10.16 -12.54
C CYS A 167 8.13 -10.60 -14.02
N PRO A 168 7.20 -10.15 -14.89
CA PRO A 168 7.33 -10.46 -16.29
C PRO A 168 8.63 -9.80 -16.71
N THR A 169 9.55 -10.56 -17.30
CA THR A 169 10.31 -10.00 -18.40
C THR A 169 9.23 -9.48 -19.34
N MET A 170 8.99 -8.17 -19.33
CA MET A 170 8.17 -7.52 -20.36
C MET A 170 8.98 -7.67 -21.65
N ASP A 171 8.97 -8.87 -22.21
CA ASP A 171 9.32 -9.11 -23.59
C ASP A 171 8.19 -8.48 -24.39
N TYR A 172 8.49 -7.27 -24.86
CA TYR A 172 7.67 -6.40 -25.70
C TYR A 172 7.05 -7.13 -26.90
#